data_AF-A0A7J6SAT2-F1
#
_entry.id   AF-A0A7J6SAT2-F1
#
_cell.length_a   1.000
_cell.length_b   1.000
_cell.length_c   1.000
_cell.angle_alpha   90.00
_cell.angle_beta   90.00
_cell.angle_gamma   90.00
#
_symmetry.space_group_name_H-M   'P 1'
#
loop_
_entity.id
_entity.type
_entity.pdbx_description
1 polymer ?
#
loop_
_entity_poly.entity_id
_entity_poly.type
_entity_poly.pdbx_seq_one_letter_code
_entity_poly.pdbx_strand_id
1 'polypeptide(L)'
;HDVEKFGAAVGDHRYQGLWEALALLVGVRLWRKRLPLSVSLLCRSDSRTAIGAALKLRSSSPSVNAIMAEIAWECACDMRVLSMSYSHISGCANGIADRLSRLAAPLSSGGIPVELRGASRTVCPPRDEKFWMIA
;
A
#
# COMPACT_ATOMS: atom_id res chain seq x y z
N HIS A 1 -6.65 -7.71 -13.39
CA HIS A 1 -5.46 -8.20 -12.66
C HIS A 1 -5.70 -8.35 -11.16
N ASP A 2 -5.73 -7.29 -10.33
CA ASP A 2 -5.82 -7.53 -8.87
C ASP A 2 -7.16 -8.12 -8.39
N VAL A 3 -8.27 -7.64 -8.96
CA VAL A 3 -9.64 -8.15 -8.70
C VAL A 3 -9.71 -9.65 -8.97
N GLU A 4 -9.11 -10.08 -10.09
CA GLU A 4 -9.04 -11.48 -10.50
C GLU A 4 -8.14 -12.31 -9.58
N LYS A 5 -6.92 -11.83 -9.27
CA LYS A 5 -5.98 -12.53 -8.37
C LYS A 5 -6.61 -12.86 -7.02
N PHE A 6 -7.39 -11.95 -6.46
CA PHE A 6 -7.99 -12.12 -5.14
C PHE A 6 -9.45 -12.58 -5.17
N GLY A 7 -10.01 -12.87 -6.35
CA GLY A 7 -11.42 -13.21 -6.49
C GLY A 7 -12.35 -12.16 -5.86
N ALA A 8 -11.95 -10.89 -5.94
CA ALA A 8 -12.66 -9.79 -5.30
C ALA A 8 -13.79 -9.26 -6.19
N ALA A 9 -14.80 -8.65 -5.57
CA ALA A 9 -15.86 -7.96 -6.29
C ALA A 9 -15.65 -6.43 -6.21
N VAL A 10 -15.75 -5.75 -7.35
CA VAL A 10 -15.67 -4.29 -7.40
C VAL A 10 -16.86 -3.68 -6.66
N GLY A 11 -16.61 -2.70 -5.80
CA GLY A 11 -17.64 -2.03 -5.00
C GLY A 11 -18.00 -2.76 -3.70
N ASP A 12 -17.41 -3.92 -3.41
CA ASP A 12 -17.67 -4.66 -2.19
C ASP A 12 -16.72 -4.25 -1.05
N HIS A 13 -17.30 -3.66 -0.01
CA HIS A 13 -16.61 -3.17 1.18
C HIS A 13 -15.83 -4.25 1.93
N ARG A 14 -16.17 -5.54 1.79
CA ARG A 14 -15.45 -6.65 2.44
C ARG A 14 -13.99 -6.74 2.00
N TYR A 15 -13.66 -6.22 0.81
CA TYR A 15 -12.31 -6.17 0.28
C TYR A 15 -11.59 -4.85 0.58
N GLN A 16 -12.18 -3.93 1.34
CA GLN A 16 -11.55 -2.65 1.62
C GLN A 16 -10.19 -2.82 2.31
N GLY A 17 -10.11 -3.67 3.34
CA GLY A 17 -8.85 -3.96 4.03
C GLY A 17 -7.79 -4.64 3.12
N LEU A 18 -8.24 -5.39 2.11
CA LEU A 18 -7.36 -5.98 1.09
C LEU A 18 -6.73 -4.89 0.22
N TRP A 19 -7.54 -3.94 -0.27
CA TRP A 19 -7.06 -2.84 -1.09
C TRP A 19 -6.16 -1.87 -0.33
N GLU A 20 -6.46 -1.62 0.94
CA GLU A 20 -5.61 -0.83 1.84
C GLU A 20 -4.26 -1.51 2.08
N ALA A 21 -4.24 -2.84 2.29
CA ALA A 21 -3.01 -3.60 2.37
C ALA A 21 -2.21 -3.56 1.06
N LEU A 22 -2.88 -3.68 -0.09
CA LEU A 22 -2.24 -3.59 -1.40
C LEU A 22 -1.60 -2.21 -1.62
N ALA A 23 -2.27 -1.15 -1.19
CA ALA A 23 -1.73 0.20 -1.25
C ALA A 23 -0.44 0.34 -0.43
N LEU A 24 -0.32 -0.33 0.73
CA LEU A 24 0.92 -0.38 1.50
C LEU A 24 2.06 -1.02 0.69
N LEU A 25 1.84 -2.20 0.12
CA LEU A 25 2.85 -2.90 -0.69
C LEU A 25 3.30 -2.06 -1.89
N VAL A 26 2.35 -1.44 -2.59
CA VAL A 26 2.66 -0.51 -3.70
C VAL A 26 3.53 0.65 -3.21
N GLY A 27 3.18 1.25 -2.07
CA GLY A 27 3.96 2.31 -1.45
C GLY A 27 5.40 1.87 -1.16
N VAL A 28 5.58 0.74 -0.49
CA VAL A 28 6.90 0.17 -0.16
C VAL A 28 7.76 0.00 -1.41
N ARG A 29 7.21 -0.62 -2.46
CA ARG A 29 7.95 -0.88 -3.70
C ARG A 29 8.32 0.36 -4.48
N LEU A 30 7.42 1.35 -4.52
CA LEU A 30 7.69 2.61 -5.23
C LEU A 30 8.73 3.46 -4.50
N TRP A 31 8.66 3.51 -3.17
CA TRP A 31 9.62 4.26 -2.38
C TRP A 31 11.00 3.62 -2.40
N ARG A 32 11.09 2.28 -2.29
CA ARG A 32 12.36 1.53 -2.33
C ARG A 32 13.34 2.02 -3.39
N LYS A 33 12.88 2.22 -4.62
CA LYS A 33 13.72 2.63 -5.76
C LYS A 33 14.37 4.00 -5.60
N ARG A 34 13.93 4.78 -4.61
CA ARG A 34 14.34 6.17 -4.35
C ARG A 34 15.00 6.34 -2.99
N LEU A 35 15.11 5.28 -2.19
CA LEU A 35 15.68 5.37 -0.86
C LEU A 35 17.20 5.43 -0.94
N PRO A 36 17.85 6.26 -0.11
CA PRO A 36 19.28 6.13 0.14
C PRO A 36 19.58 4.83 0.89
N LEU A 37 20.86 4.49 1.00
CA LEU A 37 21.31 3.35 1.79
C LEU A 37 21.03 3.59 3.29
N SER A 38 20.71 2.52 4.01
CA SER A 38 20.60 2.49 5.46
C SER A 38 19.54 3.42 6.07
N VAL A 39 18.30 3.35 5.59
CA VAL A 39 17.18 4.16 6.09
C VAL A 39 16.22 3.38 7.00
N SER A 40 15.65 4.09 7.97
CA SER A 40 14.50 3.62 8.74
C SER A 40 13.23 4.25 8.20
N LEU A 41 12.21 3.44 7.93
CA LEU A 41 10.95 3.87 7.36
C LEU A 41 9.83 3.79 8.40
N LEU A 42 8.95 4.79 8.39
CA LEU A 42 7.69 4.79 9.12
C LEU A 42 6.54 4.88 8.12
N CYS A 43 5.75 3.82 8.02
CA CYS A 43 4.54 3.81 7.24
C CYS A 43 3.33 4.20 8.12
N ARG A 44 2.51 5.14 7.64
CA ARG A 44 1.32 5.62 8.32
C ARG A 44 0.08 5.36 7.47
N SER A 45 -0.99 4.87 8.10
CA SER A 45 -2.29 4.63 7.46
C SER A 45 -3.40 4.68 8.50
N ASP A 46 -4.61 5.04 8.09
CA ASP A 46 -5.82 4.98 8.90
C ASP A 46 -6.52 3.60 8.85
N SER A 47 -6.00 2.68 8.03
CA SER A 47 -6.46 1.29 8.02
C SER A 47 -5.90 0.51 9.21
N ARG A 48 -6.75 0.29 10.23
CA ARG A 48 -6.43 -0.61 11.35
C ARG A 48 -6.12 -2.03 10.87
N THR A 49 -6.86 -2.50 9.87
CA THR A 49 -6.67 -3.84 9.28
C THR A 49 -5.29 -3.96 8.63
N ALA A 50 -4.93 -3.02 7.77
CA ALA A 50 -3.65 -3.07 7.06
C ALA A 50 -2.46 -2.87 8.00
N ILE A 51 -2.52 -1.90 8.91
CA ILE A 51 -1.46 -1.67 9.91
C ILE A 51 -1.34 -2.85 10.88
N GLY A 52 -2.46 -3.40 11.36
CA GLY A 52 -2.45 -4.55 12.27
C GLY A 52 -1.82 -5.80 11.65
N ALA A 53 -2.07 -6.04 10.36
CA ALA A 53 -1.43 -7.12 9.60
C ALA A 53 0.06 -6.82 9.36
N ALA A 54 0.40 -5.59 8.96
CA ALA A 54 1.77 -5.18 8.63
C ALA A 54 2.71 -5.22 9.85
N LEU A 55 2.23 -4.84 11.04
CA LEU A 55 2.98 -4.95 12.29
C LEU A 55 3.42 -6.39 12.61
N LYS A 56 2.66 -7.38 12.15
CA LYS A 56 2.93 -8.81 12.38
C LYS A 56 3.47 -9.50 11.13
N LEU A 57 3.53 -8.79 9.99
CA LEU A 57 3.76 -9.33 8.66
C LEU A 57 2.96 -10.60 8.35
N ARG A 58 1.71 -10.67 8.84
CA ARG A 58 0.81 -11.81 8.63
C ARG A 58 -0.65 -11.44 8.84
N SER A 59 -1.55 -12.22 8.27
CA SER A 59 -3.00 -12.10 8.46
C SER A 59 -3.68 -13.46 8.47
N SER A 60 -4.83 -13.56 9.13
CA SER A 60 -5.70 -14.75 9.03
C SER A 60 -6.45 -14.80 7.69
N SER A 61 -6.62 -13.65 7.02
CA SER A 61 -7.17 -13.60 5.66
C SER A 61 -6.09 -14.03 4.66
N PRO A 62 -6.29 -15.11 3.87
CA PRO A 62 -5.30 -15.59 2.92
C PRO A 62 -4.86 -14.51 1.91
N SER A 63 -5.81 -13.71 1.43
CA SER A 63 -5.54 -12.64 0.45
C SER A 63 -4.67 -11.52 1.04
N VAL A 64 -4.97 -11.09 2.27
CA VAL A 64 -4.13 -10.08 2.96
C VAL A 64 -2.78 -10.69 3.34
N ASN A 65 -2.76 -11.97 3.73
CA ASN A 65 -1.52 -12.66 4.10
C ASN A 65 -0.56 -12.78 2.92
N ALA A 66 -1.06 -13.03 1.71
CA ALA A 66 -0.24 -13.00 0.50
C ALA A 66 0.45 -11.64 0.29
N ILE A 67 -0.27 -10.54 0.53
CA ILE A 67 0.32 -9.19 0.48
C ILE A 67 1.36 -8.98 1.58
N MET A 68 1.09 -9.47 2.80
CA MET A 68 2.05 -9.35 3.90
C MET A 68 3.33 -10.14 3.64
N ALA A 69 3.22 -11.31 3.00
CA ALA A 69 4.37 -12.11 2.59
C ALA A 69 5.26 -11.32 1.60
N GLU A 70 4.66 -10.65 0.61
CA GLU A 70 5.40 -9.76 -0.30
C GLU A 70 6.08 -8.61 0.44
N ILE A 71 5.41 -7.97 1.42
CA ILE A 71 6.03 -6.92 2.23
C ILE A 71 7.21 -7.48 3.04
N ALA A 72 7.05 -8.67 3.63
CA ALA A 72 8.12 -9.35 4.35
C ALA A 72 9.31 -9.67 3.43
N TRP A 73 9.05 -10.10 2.19
CA TRP A 73 10.07 -10.30 1.17
C TRP A 73 10.84 -9.02 0.84
N GLU A 74 10.13 -7.91 0.64
CA GLU A 74 10.77 -6.61 0.39
C GLU A 74 11.67 -6.20 1.55
N CYS A 75 11.22 -6.39 2.80
CA CYS A 75 12.02 -6.14 3.99
C CYS A 75 13.25 -7.05 4.10
N ALA A 76 13.14 -8.32 3.68
CA ALA A 76 14.23 -9.28 3.75
C ALA A 76 15.28 -9.08 2.65
N CYS A 77 14.86 -8.66 1.44
CA CYS A 77 15.75 -8.54 0.28
C CYS A 77 16.42 -7.18 0.14
N ASP A 78 15.84 -6.10 0.68
CA ASP A 78 16.39 -4.76 0.50
C ASP A 78 17.28 -4.32 1.69
N MET A 79 18.58 -4.50 1.53
CA MET A 79 19.59 -4.06 2.51
C MET A 79 19.62 -2.54 2.73
N ARG A 80 18.91 -1.74 1.92
CA ARG A 80 18.78 -0.29 2.13
C ARG A 80 17.92 0.05 3.34
N VAL A 81 16.97 -0.81 3.73
CA VAL A 81 16.02 -0.53 4.80
C VAL A 81 16.50 -1.20 6.08
N LEU A 82 16.98 -0.41 7.05
CA LEU A 82 17.42 -0.91 8.36
C LEU A 82 16.23 -1.37 9.20
N SER A 83 15.14 -0.63 9.13
CA SER A 83 13.91 -0.97 9.85
C SER A 83 12.70 -0.39 9.13
N MET A 84 11.59 -1.13 9.20
CA MET A 84 10.29 -0.66 8.74
C MET A 84 9.31 -0.74 9.91
N SER A 85 8.74 0.41 10.25
CA SER A 85 7.76 0.56 11.33
C SER A 85 6.42 1.00 10.77
N TYR A 86 5.34 0.68 11.49
CA TYR A 86 3.98 0.96 11.07
C TYR A 86 3.22 1.67 12.19
N SER A 87 2.46 2.70 11.85
CA SER A 87 1.68 3.47 12.81
C SER A 87 0.30 3.77 12.27
N HIS A 88 -0.71 3.43 13.06
CA HIS A 88 -2.08 3.81 12.77
C HIS A 88 -2.29 5.30 13.08
N ILE A 89 -2.89 6.03 12.14
CA ILE A 89 -3.30 7.42 12.31
C ILE A 89 -4.83 7.54 12.19
N SER A 90 -5.41 8.65 12.65
CA SER A 90 -6.83 8.91 12.40
C SER A 90 -7.08 9.23 10.93
N GLY A 91 -8.28 8.90 10.43
CA GLY A 91 -8.66 9.22 9.03
C GLY A 91 -8.57 10.71 8.71
N CYS A 92 -8.85 11.60 9.67
CA CYS A 92 -8.68 13.04 9.48
C CYS A 92 -7.20 13.45 9.24
N ALA A 93 -6.24 12.67 9.74
CA ALA A 93 -4.82 12.88 9.50
C ALA A 93 -4.32 12.23 8.19
N ASN A 94 -5.14 11.38 7.54
CA ASN A 94 -4.78 10.68 6.29
C ASN A 94 -5.36 11.35 5.02
N GLY A 95 -5.73 12.64 5.11
CA GLY A 95 -6.52 13.32 4.08
C GLY A 95 -5.87 13.44 2.70
N ILE A 96 -4.53 13.42 2.59
CA ILE A 96 -3.86 13.40 1.28
C ILE A 96 -4.04 12.05 0.61
N ALA A 97 -3.78 10.95 1.32
CA ALA A 97 -3.91 9.60 0.77
C ALA A 97 -5.36 9.26 0.42
N ASP A 98 -6.32 9.64 1.28
CA ASP A 98 -7.76 9.48 1.01
C ASP A 98 -8.21 10.24 -0.24
N ARG A 99 -7.75 11.49 -0.43
CA ARG A 99 -8.06 12.24 -1.66
C ARG A 99 -7.43 11.60 -2.90
N LEU A 100 -6.18 11.14 -2.81
CA LEU A 100 -5.51 10.47 -3.93
C LEU A 100 -6.19 9.15 -4.31
N SER A 101 -6.69 8.37 -3.36
CA SER A 101 -7.36 7.09 -3.64
C SER A 101 -8.68 7.28 -4.41
N ARG A 102 -9.33 8.44 -4.23
CA ARG A 102 -10.59 8.79 -4.90
C ARG A 102 -10.42 9.33 -6.33
N LEU A 103 -9.20 9.65 -6.78
CA LEU A 103 -8.96 10.17 -8.13
C LEU A 103 -9.37 9.19 -9.25
N ALA A 104 -9.44 7.91 -8.95
CA ALA A 104 -9.88 6.87 -9.88
C ALA A 104 -11.31 6.35 -9.60
N ALA A 105 -12.04 6.96 -8.65
CA ALA A 105 -13.38 6.53 -8.28
C ALA A 105 -14.42 7.01 -9.33
N PRO A 106 -15.53 6.27 -9.56
CA PRO A 106 -16.51 6.56 -10.62
C PRO A 106 -17.24 7.91 -10.54
N LEU A 107 -17.02 8.71 -9.48
CA LEU A 107 -17.62 10.03 -9.27
C LEU A 107 -16.60 11.01 -8.66
N SER A 108 -15.33 10.90 -9.06
CA SER A 108 -14.27 11.73 -8.49
C SER A 108 -14.51 13.21 -8.80
N SER A 109 -14.92 13.98 -7.78
CA SER A 109 -15.09 15.44 -7.86
C SER A 109 -13.86 16.21 -7.39
N GLY A 110 -12.85 15.52 -6.86
CA GLY A 110 -11.64 16.11 -6.31
C GLY A 110 -10.49 16.19 -7.32
N GLY A 111 -9.86 17.35 -7.42
CA GLY A 111 -8.57 17.49 -8.08
C GLY A 111 -7.41 16.95 -7.24
N ILE A 112 -6.20 17.02 -7.77
CA ILE A 112 -4.97 16.71 -7.02
C ILE A 112 -4.88 17.63 -5.78
N PRO A 113 -4.60 17.10 -4.58
CA PRO A 113 -4.44 17.91 -3.37
C PRO A 113 -3.44 19.06 -3.56
N VAL A 114 -3.76 20.24 -3.04
CA VAL A 114 -2.92 21.45 -3.21
C VAL A 114 -1.53 21.28 -2.61
N GLU A 115 -1.44 20.45 -1.56
CA GLU A 115 -0.21 20.05 -0.88
C GLU A 115 0.77 19.32 -1.81
N LEU A 116 0.28 18.77 -2.93
CA LEU A 116 1.07 18.06 -3.94
C LEU A 116 1.28 18.91 -5.22
N ARG A 117 1.01 20.21 -5.17
CA ARG A 117 1.26 21.11 -6.31
C ARG A 117 2.75 21.08 -6.69
N GLY A 118 3.03 20.77 -7.96
CA GLY A 118 4.39 20.63 -8.47
C GLY A 118 5.05 19.28 -8.20
N ALA A 119 4.38 18.36 -7.50
CA ALA A 119 4.89 17.01 -7.31
C ALA A 119 4.78 16.17 -8.60
N SER A 120 5.82 15.40 -8.89
CA SER A 120 5.81 14.46 -10.01
C SER A 120 4.97 13.23 -9.70
N ARG A 121 4.00 12.92 -10.56
CA ARG A 121 3.19 11.70 -10.44
C ARG A 121 4.06 10.48 -10.74
N THR A 122 4.12 9.55 -9.78
CA THR A 122 4.75 8.24 -10.00
C THR A 122 3.73 7.25 -10.52
N VAL A 123 4.05 6.57 -11.62
CA VAL A 123 3.21 5.49 -12.15
C VAL A 123 3.65 4.17 -11.50
N CYS A 124 2.69 3.46 -10.92
CA CYS A 124 2.92 2.09 -10.46
C CYS A 124 3.01 1.17 -11.69
N PRO A 125 4.07 0.34 -11.82
CA PRO A 125 4.11 -0.68 -12.86
C PRO A 125 2.86 -1.57 -12.83
N PRO A 126 2.50 -2.21 -13.95
CA PRO A 126 1.44 -3.22 -13.97
C PRO A 126 1.67 -4.25 -12.86
N ARG A 127 0.61 -4.59 -12.12
CA ARG A 127 0.64 -5.63 -11.08
C ARG A 127 0.35 -7.01 -11.67
N ASP A 128 1.15 -7.36 -12.67
CA ASP A 128 1.13 -8.66 -13.33
C ASP A 128 1.92 -9.71 -12.52
N GLU A 129 2.19 -10.87 -13.10
CA GLU A 129 2.93 -11.96 -12.43
C GLU A 129 4.31 -11.52 -11.93
N LYS A 130 4.98 -10.57 -12.58
CA LYS A 130 6.30 -10.07 -12.16
C LYS A 130 6.20 -9.14 -10.95
N PHE A 131 5.01 -8.66 -10.64
CA PHE A 131 4.78 -7.94 -9.39
C PHE A 131 4.72 -8.91 -8.21
N TRP A 132 4.27 -10.16 -8.36
CA TRP A 132 4.12 -11.08 -7.22
C TRP A 132 5.32 -12.02 -7.17
N MET A 133 6.19 -11.82 -6.18
CA MET A 133 7.44 -12.57 -6.04
C MET A 133 7.27 -13.86 -5.22
N ILE A 134 6.33 -13.85 -4.28
CA ILE A 134 5.99 -14.99 -3.43
C ILE A 134 4.62 -15.49 -3.91
N ALA A 135 4.65 -16.57 -4.70
CA ALA A 135 3.44 -17.24 -5.18
C ALA A 135 2.69 -17.93 -4.03
#